data_AF-A0A450SIU5-F1
#
_entry.id   AF-A0A450SIU5-F1
#
_cell.length_a   1.000
_cell.length_b   1.000
_cell.length_c   1.000
_cell.angle_alpha   90.00
_cell.angle_beta   90.00
_cell.angle_gamma   90.00
#
_symmetry.space_group_name_H-M   'P 1'
#
loop_
_entity.id
_entity.type
_entity.pdbx_description
1 polymer ?
#
loop_
_entity_poly.entity_id
_entity_poly.type
_entity_poly.pdbx_seq_one_letter_code
_entity_poly.pdbx_strand_id
1 'polypeptide(L)'
;MTAITFDTHQFVSTLRNAKFTDEQAEAISRAFKDAQEQADVAKKADINRLHSDMKVEMKEMELRLITRIGVMIAVGITAAITIIPVIIKLA
;
A
#
# COMPACT_ATOMS: atom_id res chain seq x y z
N MET A 1 10.79 10.69 -6.28
CA MET A 1 9.54 11.34 -6.71
C MET A 1 9.81 12.03 -8.02
N THR A 2 9.25 11.56 -9.14
CA THR A 2 9.10 12.44 -10.30
C THR A 2 7.93 13.35 -9.99
N ALA A 3 8.21 14.56 -9.53
CA ALA A 3 7.21 15.61 -9.46
C ALA A 3 6.68 15.80 -10.89
N ILE A 4 5.37 15.62 -11.09
CA ILE A 4 4.75 16.06 -12.34
C ILE A 4 4.67 17.58 -12.22
N THR A 5 5.65 18.26 -12.81
CA THR A 5 5.72 19.72 -12.76
C THR A 5 4.58 20.27 -13.62
N PHE A 6 3.68 21.04 -13.01
CA PHE A 6 2.66 21.77 -13.78
C PHE A 6 3.33 22.95 -14.51
N ASP A 7 3.46 22.83 -15.83
CA ASP A 7 3.99 23.90 -16.68
C ASP A 7 2.88 24.94 -16.96
N THR A 8 2.89 26.00 -16.15
CA THR A 8 1.98 27.14 -16.28
C THR A 8 2.05 27.79 -17.67
N HIS A 9 3.24 27.85 -18.27
CA HIS A 9 3.43 28.50 -19.56
C HIS A 9 2.82 27.67 -20.69
N GLN A 10 3.07 26.36 -20.71
CA GLN A 10 2.44 25.46 -21.67
C GLN A 10 0.92 25.48 -21.52
N PHE A 11 0.41 25.44 -20.29
CA PHE A 11 -1.03 25.45 -20.02
C PHE A 11 -1.71 26.75 -20.50
N VAL A 12 -1.13 27.92 -20.20
CA VAL A 12 -1.61 29.21 -20.68
C VAL A 12 -1.56 29.26 -22.21
N SER A 13 -0.49 28.77 -22.84
CA SER A 13 -0.39 28.70 -24.30
C SER A 13 -1.48 27.84 -24.94
N THR A 14 -1.85 26.71 -24.32
CA THR A 14 -2.97 25.87 -24.78
C THR A 14 -4.30 26.61 -24.74
N LEU A 15 -4.56 27.36 -23.66
CA LEU A 15 -5.80 28.15 -23.53
C LEU A 15 -5.86 29.30 -24.55
N ARG A 16 -4.75 30.00 -24.78
CA ARG A 16 -4.66 31.04 -25.83
C ARG A 16 -4.95 30.47 -27.23
N ASN A 17 -4.41 29.30 -27.55
CA ASN A 17 -4.68 28.61 -28.81
C ASN A 17 -6.16 28.23 -28.96
N ALA A 18 -6.86 28.00 -27.84
CA ALA A 18 -8.30 27.78 -27.77
C ALA A 18 -9.14 29.07 -27.72
N LYS A 19 -8.55 30.24 -28.03
CA LYS A 19 -9.22 31.55 -28.10
C LYS A 19 -9.65 32.15 -26.75
N PHE A 20 -9.10 31.68 -25.64
CA PHE A 20 -9.24 32.36 -24.35
C PHE A 20 -8.38 33.64 -24.34
N THR A 21 -8.85 34.69 -23.67
CA THR A 21 -8.04 35.90 -23.46
C THR A 21 -6.87 35.60 -22.52
N ASP A 22 -5.85 36.45 -22.53
CA ASP A 22 -4.68 36.30 -21.66
C ASP A 22 -5.07 36.27 -20.18
N GLU A 23 -5.98 37.17 -19.77
CA GLU A 23 -6.50 37.22 -18.40
C GLU A 23 -7.28 35.96 -18.01
N GLN A 24 -8.09 35.42 -18.93
CA GLN A 24 -8.80 34.16 -18.69
C GLN A 24 -7.83 32.98 -18.58
N ALA A 25 -6.86 32.90 -19.49
CA ALA A 25 -5.88 31.83 -19.51
C ALA A 25 -5.04 31.80 -18.22
N GLU A 26 -4.61 32.98 -17.76
CA GLU A 26 -3.88 33.11 -16.48
C GLU A 26 -4.75 32.77 -15.27
N ALA A 27 -5.98 33.28 -15.23
CA ALA A 27 -6.90 33.00 -14.11
C ALA A 27 -7.21 31.50 -13.99
N ILE A 28 -7.50 30.82 -15.10
CA ILE A 28 -7.76 29.38 -15.13
C ILE A 28 -6.49 28.60 -14.75
N SER A 29 -5.32 29.01 -15.25
CA SER A 29 -4.06 28.35 -14.90
C SER A 29 -3.73 28.41 -13.41
N ARG A 30 -3.95 29.57 -12.78
CA ARG A 30 -3.78 29.75 -11.33
C ARG A 30 -4.78 28.90 -10.54
N ALA A 31 -6.06 28.99 -10.88
CA ALA A 31 -7.10 28.21 -10.20
C ALA A 31 -6.86 26.69 -10.29
N PHE A 32 -6.39 26.21 -11.44
CA PHE A 32 -6.09 24.79 -11.63
C PHE A 32 -4.83 24.35 -10.86
N LYS A 33 -3.79 25.19 -10.82
CA LYS A 33 -2.60 24.94 -9.99
C LYS A 33 -2.96 24.87 -8.51
N ASP A 34 -3.71 25.84 -8.02
CA ASP A 34 -4.14 25.90 -6.62
C ASP A 34 -5.02 24.70 -6.26
N ALA A 35 -5.92 24.28 -7.16
CA ALA A 35 -6.74 23.08 -6.98
C ALA A 35 -5.90 21.80 -6.96
N GLN A 36 -4.85 21.70 -7.78
CA GLN A 36 -3.93 20.55 -7.74
C GLN A 36 -3.09 20.51 -6.45
N GLU A 37 -2.67 21.68 -5.95
CA GLU A 37 -1.92 21.77 -4.69
C GLU A 37 -2.79 21.43 -3.47
N GLN A 38 -4.09 21.76 -3.51
CA GLN A 38 -5.06 21.44 -2.47
C GLN A 38 -5.67 20.04 -2.58
N ALA A 39 -5.62 19.43 -3.77
CA ALA A 39 -6.07 18.06 -3.93
C ALA A 39 -5.14 17.12 -3.16
N ASP A 40 -5.61 16.60 -2.04
CA ASP A 40 -4.94 15.56 -1.25
C ASP A 40 -5.04 14.22 -1.99
N VAL A 41 -4.35 14.13 -3.13
CA VAL A 41 -4.27 12.90 -3.91
C VAL A 41 -3.21 12.04 -3.24
N ALA A 42 -3.62 10.88 -2.71
CA ALA A 42 -2.69 9.89 -2.17
C ALA A 42 -1.54 9.70 -3.17
N LYS A 43 -0.34 10.14 -2.80
CA LYS A 43 0.77 10.15 -3.75
C LYS A 43 1.11 8.69 -4.05
N LYS A 44 1.63 8.41 -5.23
CA LYS A 44 2.17 7.07 -5.54
C LYS A 44 3.13 6.55 -4.46
N ALA A 45 3.82 7.46 -3.77
CA ALA A 45 4.66 7.15 -2.61
C ALA A 45 3.87 6.55 -1.44
N ASP A 46 2.67 7.03 -1.16
CA ASP A 46 1.82 6.55 -0.06
C ASP A 46 1.22 5.19 -0.39
N ILE A 47 0.83 4.98 -1.65
CA ILE A 47 0.42 3.64 -2.14
C ILE A 47 1.57 2.65 -2.04
N ASN A 48 2.80 3.06 -2.42
CA ASN A 48 3.98 2.20 -2.32
C ASN A 48 4.35 1.89 -0.86
N ARG A 49 4.18 2.85 0.05
CA ARG A 49 4.35 2.63 1.50
C ARG A 49 3.34 1.63 2.02
N LEU A 50 2.05 1.86 1.75
CA LEU A 50 0.98 0.94 2.13
C LEU A 50 1.23 -0.48 1.61
N HIS A 51 1.63 -0.62 0.35
CA HIS A 51 1.97 -1.91 -0.24
C HIS A 51 3.18 -2.59 0.45
N SER A 52 4.20 -1.81 0.82
CA SER A 52 5.36 -2.33 1.57
C SER A 52 4.95 -2.80 2.97
N ASP A 53 4.16 -2.00 3.68
CA ASP A 53 3.71 -2.29 5.04
C ASP A 53 2.85 -3.56 5.07
N MET A 54 1.89 -3.66 4.14
CA MET A 54 1.09 -4.87 3.95
C MET A 54 1.95 -6.11 3.69
N LYS A 55 3.00 -5.99 2.87
CA LYS A 55 3.90 -7.11 2.57
C LYS A 55 4.69 -7.56 3.79
N VAL A 56 5.07 -6.63 4.67
CA VAL A 56 5.75 -6.95 5.94
C VAL A 56 4.80 -7.67 6.88
N GLU A 57 3.59 -7.12 7.08
CA GLU A 57 2.59 -7.71 7.97
C GLU A 57 2.17 -9.12 7.52
N MET A 58 2.02 -9.34 6.20
CA MET A 58 1.70 -10.66 5.66
C MET A 58 2.81 -11.68 5.95
N LYS A 59 4.09 -11.29 5.80
CA LYS A 59 5.23 -12.17 6.10
C LYS A 59 5.31 -12.49 7.58
N GLU A 60 5.07 -11.52 8.45
CA GLU A 60 5.02 -11.77 9.89
C GLU A 60 3.89 -12.74 10.25
N MET A 61 2.72 -12.57 9.65
CA MET A 61 1.58 -13.46 9.85
C MET A 61 1.91 -14.88 9.39
N GLU A 62 2.51 -15.04 8.21
CA GLU A 62 2.96 -16.32 7.67
C GLU A 62 3.94 -17.02 8.62
N LEU A 63 4.96 -16.30 9.11
CA LEU A 63 5.94 -16.85 10.05
C LEU A 63 5.30 -17.28 11.37
N ARG A 64 4.39 -16.46 11.92
CA ARG A 64 3.66 -16.79 13.16
C ARG A 64 2.77 -18.01 12.97
N LEU A 65 2.10 -18.15 11.82
CA LEU A 65 1.28 -19.31 11.50
C LEU A 65 2.12 -20.58 11.36
N ILE A 66 3.20 -20.53 10.58
CA ILE A 66 4.14 -21.67 10.42
C ILE A 66 4.67 -22.10 11.78
N THR A 67 5.10 -21.15 12.62
CA THR A 67 5.63 -21.44 13.95
C THR A 67 4.57 -22.08 14.84
N ARG A 68 3.36 -21.51 14.91
CA ARG A 68 2.27 -22.04 15.75
C ARG A 68 1.85 -23.44 15.29
N ILE A 69 1.69 -23.65 13.99
CA ILE A 69 1.33 -24.94 13.41
C ILE A 69 2.45 -25.96 13.68
N GLY A 70 3.71 -25.59 13.46
CA GLY A 70 4.86 -26.44 13.74
C GLY A 70 4.92 -26.89 15.22
N VAL A 71 4.68 -25.97 16.16
CA VAL A 71 4.60 -26.30 17.59
C VAL A 71 3.44 -27.25 17.88
N MET A 72 2.23 -26.98 17.35
CA MET A 72 1.08 -27.86 17.56
C MET A 72 1.32 -29.28 17.03
N ILE A 73 1.92 -29.41 15.85
CA ILE A 73 2.27 -30.71 15.28
C ILE A 73 3.30 -31.43 16.14
N ALA A 74 4.36 -30.74 16.58
CA ALA A 74 5.39 -31.33 17.45
C ALA A 74 4.81 -31.81 18.79
N VAL A 75 3.94 -31.01 19.42
CA VAL A 75 3.24 -31.40 20.65
C VAL A 75 2.31 -32.59 20.40
N GLY A 76 1.56 -32.60 19.30
CA GLY A 76 0.69 -33.73 18.94
C GLY A 76 1.46 -35.03 18.74
N ILE A 77 2.58 -34.99 18.01
CA ILE A 77 3.43 -36.17 17.77
C ILE A 77 4.04 -36.68 19.08
N THR A 78 4.58 -35.80 19.92
CA THR A 78 5.17 -36.20 21.22
C THR A 78 4.12 -36.78 22.17
N ALA A 79 2.92 -36.21 22.22
CA ALA A 79 1.79 -36.76 22.98
C ALA A 79 1.38 -38.14 22.45
N ALA A 80 1.30 -38.32 21.13
CA ALA A 80 1.00 -39.62 20.53
C ALA A 80 2.04 -40.69 20.89
N ILE A 81 3.34 -40.38 20.79
CA ILE A 81 4.42 -41.32 21.11
C ILE A 81 4.44 -41.70 22.59
N THR A 82 4.15 -40.76 23.50
CA THR A 82 4.26 -40.98 24.94
C THR A 82 2.99 -41.57 25.56
N ILE A 83 1.80 -41.12 25.15
CA ILE A 83 0.54 -41.43 25.81
C ILE A 83 -0.12 -42.68 25.21
N ILE A 84 -0.09 -42.87 23.89
CA ILE A 84 -0.73 -44.01 23.22
C ILE A 84 -0.21 -45.37 23.74
N PRO A 85 1.11 -45.59 23.89
CA PRO A 85 1.61 -46.88 24.39
C PRO A 85 1.20 -47.14 25.85
N VAL A 86 1.11 -46.10 26.67
CA VAL A 86 0.70 -46.21 28.08
C VAL A 86 -0.76 -46.62 28.18
N ILE A 87 -1.64 -46.06 27.35
CA ILE A 87 -3.05 -46.44 27.30
C ILE A 87 -3.20 -47.90 26.84
N ILE A 88 -2.48 -48.31 25.78
CA ILE A 88 -2.51 -49.70 25.29
C ILE A 88 -2.04 -50.68 26.37
N LYS A 89 -1.05 -50.30 27.19
CA LYS A 89 -0.54 -51.16 28.27
C LYS A 89 -1.47 -51.25 29.48
N LEU A 90 -2.38 -50.29 29.65
CA LEU A 90 -3.33 -50.21 30.78
C LEU A 90 -4.72 -50.78 30.45
N ALA A 91 -5.04 -50.99 29.17
CA ALA A 91 -6.26 -51.62 28.68
C ALA A 91 -6.10 -53.14 28.58
#